data_AF-A0A6B1H9W1-F1
#
_entry.id   AF-A0A6B1H9W1-F1
#
_cell.length_a   1.000
_cell.length_b   1.000
_cell.length_c   1.000
_cell.angle_alpha   90.00
_cell.angle_beta   90.00
_cell.angle_gamma   90.00
#
_symmetry.space_group_name_H-M   'P 1'
#
loop_
_entity.id
_entity.type
_entity.pdbx_description
1 polymer ?
#
loop_
_entity_poly.entity_id
_entity_poly.type
_entity_poly.pdbx_seq_one_letter_code
_entity_poly.pdbx_strand_id
1 'polypeptide(L)'
;LVTALGCGIGRGDFELEKLRYHSVIIMTDADVDGSHIRTLLLTFFFRHMPELIDAGHFFIALPPLYKVSKGRQERYLKDDDEMDAYFLQAGLEGSALHVAEDAPPIDDAVLERIARSYLDVVARLDALNRVYPGELTKALIDAPPLSGDDLEDRARMEAWIAQYAEVLPAGTEYDVDVQEDREHHVFCPTISWQNHGVAETATLGYDFFMSAEYESVKEMTETFQDLLQDGAYVARGEREHRVSTFDEALSWMLDEAHRGIGIQRYKGLGEMDAEELWETTMDPQARQMWRVTVDDAIAADQMFTTLMGGQVEPRREFIENNALAVANLDV
;
A
#
# COMPACT_ATOMS: atom_id res chain seq x y z
N LEU A 1 -29.05 -23.53 6.27
CA LEU A 1 -27.73 -23.50 6.94
C LEU A 1 -27.70 -24.43 8.16
N VAL A 2 -28.44 -24.15 9.24
CA VAL A 2 -28.46 -24.99 10.48
C VAL A 2 -28.69 -26.47 10.20
N THR A 3 -29.71 -26.78 9.38
CA THR A 3 -29.98 -28.16 8.98
C THR A 3 -28.81 -28.79 8.25
N ALA A 4 -28.05 -28.08 7.42
CA ALA A 4 -26.92 -28.66 6.70
C ALA A 4 -25.78 -29.06 7.66
N LEU A 5 -25.49 -28.23 8.66
CA LEU A 5 -24.45 -28.48 9.67
C LEU A 5 -24.81 -29.64 10.61
N GLY A 6 -26.10 -29.76 10.97
CA GLY A 6 -26.63 -30.89 11.73
C GLY A 6 -26.36 -30.86 13.24
N CYS A 7 -25.67 -29.84 13.74
CA CYS A 7 -25.25 -29.70 15.14
C CYS A 7 -26.23 -28.89 16.02
N GLY A 8 -27.43 -28.56 15.55
CA GLY A 8 -28.37 -27.71 16.30
C GLY A 8 -27.99 -26.23 16.32
N ILE A 9 -28.68 -25.41 17.12
CA ILE A 9 -28.47 -23.95 17.20
C ILE A 9 -28.70 -23.43 18.63
N GLY A 10 -27.82 -22.55 19.11
CA GLY A 10 -27.95 -21.86 20.40
C GLY A 10 -27.46 -22.68 21.58
N ARG A 11 -27.24 -22.01 22.72
CA ARG A 11 -26.57 -22.56 23.92
C ARG A 11 -27.24 -23.77 24.57
N GLY A 12 -28.48 -24.11 24.20
CA GLY A 12 -29.24 -25.23 24.78
C GLY A 12 -29.33 -26.47 23.89
N ASP A 13 -29.29 -26.29 22.57
CA ASP A 13 -29.55 -27.35 21.58
C ASP A 13 -28.34 -27.64 20.67
N PHE A 14 -27.23 -26.91 20.84
CA PHE A 14 -26.02 -27.12 20.05
C PHE A 14 -25.20 -28.30 20.56
N GLU A 15 -24.86 -29.22 19.65
CA GLU A 15 -24.05 -30.41 19.93
C GLU A 15 -22.94 -30.55 18.87
N LEU A 16 -21.71 -30.21 19.24
CA LEU A 16 -20.55 -30.25 18.35
C LEU A 16 -20.30 -31.65 17.77
N GLU A 17 -20.55 -32.71 18.54
CA GLU A 17 -20.35 -34.10 18.12
C GLU A 17 -21.23 -34.51 16.92
N LYS A 18 -22.35 -33.81 16.69
CA LYS A 18 -23.26 -34.06 15.56
C LYS A 18 -22.88 -33.25 14.31
N LEU A 19 -21.78 -32.50 14.35
CA LEU A 19 -21.32 -31.69 13.23
C LEU A 19 -20.97 -32.59 12.03
N ARG A 20 -21.68 -32.40 10.93
CA ARG A 20 -21.47 -33.19 9.71
C ARG A 20 -20.21 -32.78 8.94
N TYR A 21 -19.86 -31.50 8.97
CA TYR A 21 -18.77 -30.92 8.21
C TYR A 21 -17.82 -30.18 9.16
N HIS A 22 -16.62 -30.72 9.33
CA HIS A 22 -15.57 -30.18 10.22
C HIS A 22 -14.79 -29.00 9.58
N SER A 23 -15.16 -28.62 8.36
CA SER A 23 -14.62 -27.45 7.68
C SER A 23 -15.78 -26.74 7.00
N VAL A 24 -16.22 -25.66 7.61
CA VAL A 24 -17.25 -24.77 7.09
C VAL A 24 -16.53 -23.56 6.50
N ILE A 25 -16.59 -23.43 5.19
CA ILE A 25 -15.91 -22.37 4.45
C ILE A 25 -16.96 -21.39 3.93
N ILE A 26 -16.79 -20.11 4.22
CA ILE A 26 -17.57 -19.03 3.62
C ILE A 26 -16.78 -18.44 2.46
N MET A 27 -17.44 -18.37 1.31
CA MET A 27 -16.97 -17.64 0.13
C MET A 27 -17.96 -16.52 -0.15
N THR A 28 -17.47 -15.30 -0.22
CA THR A 28 -18.24 -14.09 -0.52
C THR A 28 -17.43 -13.23 -1.47
N ASP A 29 -18.10 -12.38 -2.23
CA ASP A 29 -17.43 -11.40 -3.08
C ASP A 29 -16.54 -10.44 -2.27
N ALA A 30 -15.56 -9.85 -2.95
CA ALA A 30 -14.60 -8.90 -2.37
C ALA A 30 -15.18 -7.48 -2.25
N ASP A 31 -16.42 -7.28 -2.70
CA ASP A 31 -17.12 -6.00 -2.65
C ASP A 31 -17.80 -5.73 -1.29
N VAL A 32 -18.45 -4.57 -1.22
CA VAL A 32 -19.15 -4.09 -0.02
C VAL A 32 -20.29 -5.04 0.37
N ASP A 33 -21.05 -5.57 -0.59
CA ASP A 33 -22.17 -6.47 -0.32
C ASP A 33 -21.70 -7.84 0.19
N GLY A 34 -20.62 -8.37 -0.38
CA GLY A 34 -19.92 -9.54 0.11
C GLY A 34 -19.44 -9.36 1.55
N SER A 35 -18.89 -8.18 1.87
CA SER A 35 -18.49 -7.83 3.25
C SER A 35 -19.67 -7.80 4.22
N HIS A 36 -20.83 -7.29 3.80
CA HIS A 36 -22.05 -7.26 4.60
C HIS A 36 -22.56 -8.68 4.91
N ILE A 37 -22.67 -9.53 3.89
CA ILE A 37 -23.11 -10.92 4.05
C ILE A 37 -22.13 -11.70 4.93
N ARG A 38 -20.82 -11.50 4.74
CA ARG A 38 -19.79 -12.12 5.56
C ARG A 38 -19.92 -11.72 7.03
N THR A 39 -20.12 -10.44 7.32
CA THR A 39 -20.32 -9.92 8.68
C THR A 39 -21.59 -10.47 9.34
N LEU A 40 -22.68 -10.55 8.58
CA LEU A 40 -23.94 -11.17 9.01
C LEU A 40 -23.75 -12.63 9.41
N LEU A 41 -23.07 -13.41 8.57
CA LEU A 41 -22.80 -14.82 8.84
C LEU A 41 -21.88 -14.98 10.05
N LEU A 42 -20.78 -14.23 10.13
CA LEU A 42 -19.87 -14.23 11.27
C LEU A 42 -20.61 -13.94 12.58
N THR A 43 -21.45 -12.90 12.60
CA THR A 43 -22.29 -12.54 13.74
C THR A 43 -23.27 -13.66 14.11
N PHE A 44 -23.90 -14.28 13.12
CA PHE A 44 -24.81 -15.39 13.34
C PHE A 44 -24.10 -16.59 14.00
N PHE A 45 -22.94 -17.00 13.48
CA PHE A 45 -22.16 -18.10 14.04
C PHE A 45 -21.62 -17.76 15.43
N PHE A 46 -21.15 -16.53 15.64
CA PHE A 46 -20.71 -16.06 16.95
C PHE A 46 -21.80 -16.14 18.01
N ARG A 47 -23.01 -15.66 17.69
CA ARG A 47 -24.13 -15.61 18.65
C ARG A 47 -24.75 -16.98 18.92
N HIS A 48 -24.79 -17.84 17.91
CA HIS A 48 -25.60 -19.05 17.96
C HIS A 48 -24.81 -20.36 17.94
N MET A 49 -23.54 -20.36 17.53
CA MET A 49 -22.67 -21.53 17.43
C MET A 49 -21.21 -21.18 17.77
N PRO A 50 -20.92 -20.49 18.88
CA PRO A 50 -19.56 -20.06 19.22
C PRO A 50 -18.58 -21.23 19.32
N GLU A 51 -19.05 -22.40 19.78
CA GLU A 51 -18.24 -23.60 19.93
C GLU A 51 -17.66 -24.10 18.58
N LEU A 52 -18.33 -23.78 17.46
CA LEU A 52 -17.85 -24.12 16.12
C LEU A 52 -16.63 -23.26 15.72
N ILE A 53 -16.60 -22.00 16.16
CA ILE A 53 -15.48 -21.08 15.97
C ILE A 53 -14.34 -21.46 16.92
N ASP A 54 -14.65 -21.73 18.20
CA ASP A 54 -13.67 -22.16 19.20
C ASP A 54 -12.94 -23.45 18.79
N ALA A 55 -13.67 -24.40 18.21
CA ALA A 55 -13.11 -25.65 17.71
C ALA A 55 -12.29 -25.49 16.42
N GLY A 56 -12.25 -24.30 15.83
CA GLY A 56 -11.47 -23.99 14.63
C GLY A 56 -12.02 -24.63 13.35
N HIS A 57 -13.34 -24.88 13.28
CA HIS A 57 -14.00 -25.47 12.11
C HIS A 57 -14.50 -24.44 11.09
N PHE A 58 -14.31 -23.15 11.36
CA PHE A 58 -14.84 -22.05 10.55
C PHE A 58 -13.74 -21.31 9.79
N PHE A 59 -13.95 -21.16 8.49
CA PHE A 59 -12.96 -20.59 7.56
C PHE A 59 -13.63 -19.60 6.60
N ILE A 60 -12.86 -18.60 6.17
CA ILE A 60 -13.21 -17.68 5.08
C ILE A 60 -12.26 -17.98 3.93
N ALA A 61 -12.77 -18.18 2.72
CA ALA A 61 -11.92 -18.30 1.54
C ALA A 61 -11.39 -16.94 1.11
N LEU A 62 -10.15 -16.94 0.62
CA LEU A 62 -9.47 -15.76 0.11
C LEU A 62 -9.25 -15.95 -1.41
N PRO A 63 -10.24 -15.60 -2.25
CA PRO A 63 -10.04 -15.62 -3.70
C PRO A 63 -8.99 -14.58 -4.11
N PRO A 64 -8.33 -14.74 -5.26
CA PRO A 64 -7.37 -13.77 -5.75
C PRO A 64 -8.05 -12.45 -6.15
N LEU A 65 -7.37 -11.33 -5.92
CA LEU A 65 -7.84 -10.00 -6.32
C LEU A 65 -7.49 -9.67 -7.78
N TYR A 66 -6.39 -10.23 -8.28
CA TYR A 66 -5.89 -9.95 -9.64
C TYR A 66 -5.56 -11.22 -10.42
N LYS A 67 -5.78 -11.16 -11.73
CA LYS A 67 -5.19 -12.06 -12.72
C LYS A 67 -4.27 -11.25 -13.62
N VAL A 68 -3.01 -11.66 -13.66
CA VAL A 68 -1.97 -11.07 -14.50
C VAL A 68 -1.62 -12.02 -15.63
N SER A 69 -1.68 -11.53 -16.87
CA SER A 69 -1.47 -12.33 -18.08
C SER A 69 -0.34 -11.74 -18.93
N LYS A 70 0.70 -12.53 -19.20
CA LYS A 70 1.82 -12.18 -20.08
C LYS A 70 2.01 -13.24 -21.15
N GLY A 71 1.47 -12.99 -22.34
CA GLY A 71 1.48 -13.95 -23.45
C GLY A 71 0.63 -15.19 -23.15
N ARG A 72 1.26 -16.32 -22.84
CA ARG A 72 0.59 -17.58 -22.46
C ARG A 72 0.68 -17.90 -20.96
N GLN A 73 1.42 -17.09 -20.21
CA GLN A 73 1.55 -17.27 -18.77
C GLN A 73 0.48 -16.43 -18.08
N GLU A 74 -0.23 -17.07 -17.16
CA GLU A 74 -1.23 -16.45 -16.31
C GLU A 74 -0.82 -16.68 -14.86
N ARG A 75 -1.04 -15.67 -14.01
CA ARG A 75 -0.75 -15.74 -12.59
C ARG A 75 -1.85 -15.02 -11.82
N TYR A 76 -2.29 -15.64 -10.73
CA TYR A 76 -3.27 -15.08 -9.81
C TYR A 76 -2.55 -14.45 -8.62
N LEU A 77 -2.92 -13.22 -8.27
CA LEU A 77 -2.33 -12.47 -7.15
C LEU A 77 -3.44 -12.12 -6.14
N LYS A 78 -3.14 -12.29 -4.85
CA LYS A 78 -4.15 -12.26 -3.79
C LYS A 78 -4.56 -10.85 -3.36
N ASP A 79 -3.63 -9.91 -3.39
CA ASP A 79 -3.79 -8.55 -2.87
C ASP A 79 -2.87 -7.57 -3.62
N ASP A 80 -2.98 -6.30 -3.25
CA ASP A 80 -2.18 -5.21 -3.81
C ASP A 80 -0.68 -5.40 -3.52
N ASP A 81 -0.31 -5.85 -2.31
CA ASP A 81 1.08 -6.12 -1.94
C ASP A 81 1.73 -7.18 -2.87
N GLU A 82 1.01 -8.25 -3.20
CA GLU A 82 1.50 -9.26 -4.13
C GLU A 82 1.58 -8.74 -5.57
N MET A 83 0.66 -7.83 -5.95
CA MET A 83 0.70 -7.13 -7.23
C MET A 83 1.95 -6.26 -7.36
N ASP A 84 2.22 -5.43 -6.36
CA ASP A 84 3.39 -4.55 -6.34
C ASP A 84 4.70 -5.35 -6.33
N ALA A 85 4.77 -6.41 -5.53
CA ALA A 85 5.92 -7.31 -5.51
C ALA A 85 6.14 -8.01 -6.87
N TYR A 86 5.06 -8.42 -7.54
CA TYR A 86 5.12 -9.01 -8.87
C TYR A 86 5.66 -8.01 -9.90
N PHE A 87 5.15 -6.77 -9.91
CA PHE A 87 5.61 -5.75 -10.86
C PHE A 87 7.03 -5.28 -10.60
N LEU A 88 7.45 -5.19 -9.33
CA LEU A 88 8.83 -4.93 -8.98
C LEU A 88 9.74 -6.03 -9.55
N GLN A 89 9.42 -7.30 -9.27
CA GLN A 89 10.21 -8.41 -9.79
C GLN A 89 10.24 -8.41 -11.33
N ALA A 90 9.08 -8.21 -11.97
CA ALA A 90 8.97 -8.17 -13.42
C ALA A 90 9.66 -6.94 -14.03
N GLY A 91 9.81 -5.83 -13.30
CA GLY A 91 10.53 -4.64 -13.73
C GLY A 91 12.04 -4.80 -13.66
N LEU A 92 12.52 -5.44 -12.60
CA LEU A 92 13.95 -5.73 -12.42
C LEU A 92 14.42 -6.87 -13.32
N GLU A 93 13.56 -7.85 -13.63
CA GLU A 93 13.93 -9.00 -14.46
C GLU A 93 14.35 -8.58 -15.88
N GLY A 94 15.64 -8.78 -16.17
CA GLY A 94 16.25 -8.45 -17.45
C GLY A 94 16.57 -6.96 -17.63
N SER A 95 16.42 -6.17 -16.58
CA SER A 95 16.85 -4.78 -16.52
C SER A 95 18.24 -4.67 -15.89
N ALA A 96 19.04 -3.74 -16.37
CA ALA A 96 20.39 -3.47 -15.89
C ALA A 96 20.56 -1.97 -15.66
N LEU A 97 20.92 -1.59 -14.44
CA LEU A 97 21.22 -0.21 -14.09
C LEU A 97 22.73 0.03 -14.15
N HIS A 98 23.15 0.93 -15.05
CA HIS A 98 24.53 1.38 -15.19
C HIS A 98 24.69 2.75 -14.53
N VAL A 99 25.53 2.81 -13.50
CA VAL A 99 25.76 4.03 -12.70
C VAL A 99 26.56 5.12 -13.42
N ALA A 100 27.25 4.78 -14.51
CA ALA A 100 27.98 5.68 -15.38
C ALA A 100 28.11 5.03 -16.77
N GLU A 101 28.46 5.80 -17.80
CA GLU A 101 28.50 5.34 -19.20
C GLU A 101 29.37 4.08 -19.42
N ASP A 102 30.51 3.98 -18.73
CA ASP A 102 31.44 2.85 -18.83
C ASP A 102 31.41 1.90 -17.62
N ALA A 103 30.49 2.10 -16.67
CA ALA A 103 30.42 1.28 -15.47
C ALA A 103 29.73 -0.08 -15.75
N PRO A 104 30.20 -1.18 -15.13
CA PRO A 104 29.44 -2.42 -15.16
C PRO A 104 28.06 -2.22 -14.50
N PRO A 105 27.04 -3.00 -14.92
CA PRO A 105 25.74 -2.90 -14.31
C PRO A 105 25.81 -3.31 -12.84
N ILE A 106 24.96 -2.69 -12.01
CA ILE A 106 24.76 -3.11 -10.63
C ILE A 106 24.26 -4.56 -10.61
N ASP A 107 24.74 -5.33 -9.63
CA ASP A 107 24.28 -6.69 -9.39
C ASP A 107 22.77 -6.75 -9.10
N ASP A 108 22.07 -7.71 -9.70
CA ASP A 108 20.61 -7.86 -9.60
C ASP A 108 20.11 -7.88 -8.15
N ALA A 109 20.80 -8.57 -7.24
CA ALA A 109 20.39 -8.65 -5.84
C ALA A 109 20.60 -7.33 -5.09
N VAL A 110 21.60 -6.55 -5.50
CA VAL A 110 21.84 -5.20 -4.97
C VAL A 110 20.77 -4.24 -5.49
N LEU A 111 20.46 -4.29 -6.79
CA LEU A 111 19.42 -3.47 -7.40
C LEU A 111 18.05 -3.76 -6.77
N GLU A 112 17.71 -5.03 -6.56
CA GLU A 112 16.45 -5.41 -5.90
C GLU A 112 16.37 -4.85 -4.48
N ARG A 113 17.45 -4.95 -3.69
CA ARG A 113 17.47 -4.40 -2.32
C ARG A 113 17.27 -2.89 -2.32
N ILE A 114 17.95 -2.17 -3.22
CA ILE A 114 17.84 -0.72 -3.34
C ILE A 114 16.42 -0.33 -3.78
N ALA A 115 15.85 -1.00 -4.77
CA ALA A 115 14.51 -0.71 -5.26
C ALA A 115 13.43 -0.95 -4.20
N ARG A 116 13.52 -2.05 -3.44
CA ARG A 116 12.62 -2.30 -2.30
C ARG A 116 12.72 -1.22 -1.25
N SER A 117 13.95 -0.87 -0.86
CA SER A 117 14.19 0.17 0.12
C SER A 117 13.63 1.52 -0.35
N TYR A 118 13.77 1.85 -1.64
CA TYR A 118 13.20 3.06 -2.23
C TYR A 118 11.68 3.09 -2.12
N LEU A 119 11.00 2.01 -2.55
CA LEU A 119 9.55 1.91 -2.46
C LEU A 119 9.03 1.97 -1.02
N ASP A 120 9.75 1.37 -0.07
CA ASP A 120 9.41 1.45 1.35
C ASP A 120 9.47 2.90 1.88
N VAL A 121 10.46 3.69 1.44
CA VAL A 121 10.57 5.11 1.80
C VAL A 121 9.45 5.93 1.16
N VAL A 122 9.16 5.70 -0.12
CA VAL A 122 8.04 6.37 -0.81
C VAL A 122 6.71 6.07 -0.12
N ALA A 123 6.44 4.82 0.24
CA ALA A 123 5.22 4.44 0.95
C ALA A 123 5.10 5.11 2.33
N ARG A 124 6.22 5.32 3.05
CA ARG A 124 6.23 6.09 4.31
C ARG A 124 5.94 7.57 4.07
N LEU A 125 6.50 8.15 3.02
CA LEU A 125 6.22 9.54 2.64
C LEU A 125 4.75 9.72 2.23
N ASP A 126 4.17 8.74 1.54
CA ASP A 126 2.76 8.78 1.14
C ASP A 126 1.80 8.81 2.34
N ALA A 127 2.18 8.19 3.46
CA ALA A 127 1.41 8.29 4.71
C ALA A 127 1.35 9.74 5.25
N LEU A 128 2.31 10.59 4.88
CA LEU A 128 2.36 12.01 5.25
C LEU A 128 1.54 12.90 4.30
N ASN A 129 0.98 12.36 3.22
CA ASN A 129 0.21 13.11 2.22
C ASN A 129 -1.03 13.85 2.79
N ARG A 130 -1.46 13.47 3.99
CA ARG A 130 -2.55 14.14 4.73
C ARG A 130 -2.17 15.52 5.27
N VAL A 131 -0.88 15.73 5.51
CA VAL A 131 -0.33 16.94 6.16
C VAL A 131 0.51 17.74 5.17
N TYR A 132 1.30 17.05 4.36
CA TYR A 132 2.19 17.64 3.38
C TYR A 132 1.79 17.17 1.97
N PRO A 133 1.87 18.00 0.92
CA PRO A 133 1.71 17.51 -0.44
C PRO A 133 2.80 16.50 -0.79
N GLY A 134 2.42 15.34 -1.35
CA GLY A 134 3.34 14.24 -1.64
C GLY A 134 4.48 14.60 -2.59
N GLU A 135 4.22 15.50 -3.55
CA GLU A 135 5.24 16.01 -4.47
C GLU A 135 6.38 16.73 -3.74
N LEU A 136 6.07 17.42 -2.63
CA LEU A 136 7.09 18.10 -1.82
C LEU A 136 7.89 17.06 -1.02
N THR A 137 7.23 16.13 -0.34
CA THR A 137 7.92 15.12 0.46
C THR A 137 8.77 14.19 -0.39
N LYS A 138 8.32 13.84 -1.62
CA LYS A 138 9.09 13.02 -2.56
C LYS A 138 10.35 13.73 -3.06
N ALA A 139 10.27 15.03 -3.36
CA ALA A 139 11.42 15.83 -3.80
C ALA A 139 12.56 15.89 -2.77
N LEU A 140 12.29 15.60 -1.49
CA LEU A 140 13.33 15.53 -0.45
C LEU A 140 14.34 14.40 -0.68
N ILE A 141 13.98 13.36 -1.44
CA ILE A 141 14.89 12.25 -1.76
C ILE A 141 16.06 12.73 -2.64
N ASP A 142 15.80 13.72 -3.50
CA ASP A 142 16.81 14.31 -4.40
C ASP A 142 17.47 15.57 -3.81
N ALA A 143 17.04 16.00 -2.62
CA ALA A 143 17.59 17.15 -1.91
C ALA A 143 18.72 16.72 -0.97
N PRO A 144 19.71 17.60 -0.65
CA PRO A 144 20.73 17.27 0.33
C PRO A 144 20.11 16.94 1.71
N PRO A 145 20.62 15.96 2.45
CA PRO A 145 20.10 15.65 3.77
C PRO A 145 20.39 16.79 4.76
N LEU A 146 19.42 17.08 5.64
CA LEU A 146 19.59 17.98 6.79
C LEU A 146 19.71 17.16 8.07
N SER A 147 20.60 17.59 8.95
CA SER A 147 20.65 17.14 10.34
C SER A 147 19.94 18.13 11.26
N GLY A 148 19.60 17.72 12.49
CA GLY A 148 18.95 18.60 13.47
C GLY A 148 19.75 19.87 13.75
N ASP A 149 21.07 19.77 13.84
CA ASP A 149 21.98 20.90 14.05
C ASP A 149 21.92 21.92 12.89
N ASP A 150 21.56 21.48 11.68
CA ASP A 150 21.48 22.33 10.50
C ASP A 150 20.26 23.25 10.53
N LEU A 151 19.23 22.86 11.27
CA LEU A 151 18.01 23.65 11.45
C LEU A 151 18.28 24.88 12.32
N GLU A 152 19.34 24.90 13.15
CA GLU A 152 19.69 26.06 13.98
C GLU A 152 20.37 27.19 13.18
N ASP A 153 20.89 26.91 11.97
CA ASP A 153 21.60 27.88 11.14
C ASP A 153 20.73 28.39 9.98
N ARG A 154 20.28 29.64 10.10
CA ARG A 154 19.51 30.32 9.07
C ARG A 154 20.19 30.36 7.71
N ALA A 155 21.49 30.65 7.67
CA ALA A 155 22.20 30.78 6.39
C ALA A 155 22.32 29.43 5.69
N ARG A 156 22.48 28.35 6.47
CA ARG A 156 22.46 26.99 5.95
C ARG A 156 21.08 26.60 5.43
N MET A 157 20.02 26.94 6.17
CA MET A 157 18.64 26.68 5.73
C MET A 157 18.26 27.46 4.47
N GLU A 158 18.67 28.72 4.35
CA GLU A 158 18.50 29.54 3.13
C GLU A 158 19.25 28.94 1.93
N ALA A 159 20.45 28.40 2.14
CA ALA A 159 21.20 27.73 1.08
C ALA A 159 20.58 26.37 0.70
N TRP A 160 20.03 25.64 1.68
CA TRP A 160 19.38 24.36 1.45
C TRP A 160 18.06 24.52 0.69
N ILE A 161 17.19 25.44 1.11
CA ILE A 161 15.88 25.63 0.48
C ILE A 161 16.01 26.11 -0.97
N ALA A 162 17.08 26.84 -1.29
CA ALA A 162 17.41 27.21 -2.67
C ALA A 162 17.75 25.99 -3.54
N GLN A 163 18.50 25.01 -3.01
CA GLN A 163 18.79 23.75 -3.72
C GLN A 163 17.55 22.87 -3.81
N TYR A 164 16.77 22.79 -2.73
CA TYR A 164 15.52 22.06 -2.72
C TYR A 164 14.52 22.60 -3.76
N ALA A 165 14.47 23.92 -3.98
CA ALA A 165 13.65 24.53 -5.01
C ALA A 165 14.00 24.08 -6.44
N GLU A 166 15.25 23.67 -6.71
CA GLU A 166 15.67 23.18 -8.03
C GLU A 166 15.18 21.76 -8.32
N VAL A 167 14.92 20.97 -7.29
CA VAL A 167 14.40 19.58 -7.42
C VAL A 167 12.89 19.48 -7.25
N LEU A 168 12.21 20.60 -6.97
CA LEU A 168 10.75 20.64 -6.93
C LEU A 168 10.15 20.32 -8.32
N PRO A 169 8.96 19.70 -8.38
CA PRO A 169 8.35 19.28 -9.63
C PRO A 169 8.16 20.43 -10.62
N ALA A 170 8.50 20.20 -11.88
CA ALA A 170 8.26 21.17 -12.93
C ALA A 170 6.76 21.35 -13.21
N GLY A 171 6.35 22.56 -13.62
CA GLY A 171 4.98 22.88 -14.01
C GLY A 171 4.16 23.62 -12.96
N THR A 172 4.65 23.68 -11.71
CA THR A 172 4.13 24.54 -10.65
C THR A 172 5.18 25.58 -10.27
N GLU A 173 4.79 26.85 -10.15
CA GLU A 173 5.68 27.88 -9.60
C GLU A 173 5.62 27.83 -8.07
N TYR A 174 6.77 27.57 -7.45
CA TYR A 174 6.94 27.53 -6.01
C TYR A 174 7.71 28.76 -5.54
N ASP A 175 7.18 29.41 -4.51
CA ASP A 175 7.87 30.44 -3.73
C ASP A 175 8.41 29.77 -2.46
N VAL A 176 9.69 30.01 -2.14
CA VAL A 176 10.37 29.38 -1.02
C VAL A 176 10.87 30.44 -0.04
N ASP A 177 10.62 30.22 1.25
CA ASP A 177 11.04 31.12 2.33
C ASP A 177 11.47 30.32 3.57
N VAL A 178 12.22 30.98 4.46
CA VAL A 178 12.68 30.40 5.72
C VAL A 178 12.01 31.09 6.89
N GLN A 179 11.23 30.32 7.65
CA GLN A 179 10.50 30.81 8.82
C GLN A 179 11.20 30.38 10.11
N GLU A 180 11.37 31.32 11.04
CA GLU A 180 11.89 31.01 12.39
C GLU A 180 10.80 30.37 13.25
N ASP A 181 11.06 29.16 13.76
CA ASP A 181 10.33 28.54 14.85
C ASP A 181 10.99 28.95 16.17
N ARG A 182 10.34 29.90 16.85
CA ARG A 182 10.84 30.46 18.11
C ARG A 182 10.69 29.53 19.31
N GLU A 183 9.83 28.52 19.22
CA GLU A 183 9.63 27.55 20.31
C GLU A 183 10.79 26.56 20.35
N HIS A 184 11.19 26.08 19.18
CA HIS A 184 12.27 25.12 19.01
C HIS A 184 13.64 25.76 18.74
N HIS A 185 13.70 27.08 18.53
CA HIS A 185 14.91 27.84 18.17
C HIS A 185 15.57 27.36 16.87
N VAL A 186 14.74 27.00 15.88
CA VAL A 186 15.19 26.50 14.58
C VAL A 186 14.58 27.31 13.43
N PHE A 187 15.09 27.09 12.22
CA PHE A 187 14.63 27.66 10.97
C PHE A 187 14.00 26.55 10.12
N CYS A 188 12.77 26.76 9.69
CA CYS A 188 11.97 25.79 8.95
C CYS A 188 11.72 26.29 7.52
N PRO A 189 11.86 25.44 6.49
CA PRO A 189 11.54 25.81 5.13
C PRO A 189 10.02 25.85 4.94
N THR A 190 9.56 26.91 4.29
CA THR A 190 8.17 27.15 3.93
C THR A 190 8.07 27.28 2.42
N ILE A 191 7.17 26.50 1.83
CA ILE A 191 6.93 26.46 0.39
C ILE A 191 5.50 26.93 0.14
N SER A 192 5.34 27.87 -0.77
CA SER A 192 4.04 28.42 -1.18
C SER A 192 3.83 28.25 -2.68
N TRP A 193 2.61 27.89 -3.10
CA TRP A 193 2.26 27.73 -4.51
C TRP A 193 0.80 28.10 -4.78
N GLN A 194 0.44 28.19 -6.06
CA GLN A 194 -0.94 28.41 -6.50
C GLN A 194 -1.57 27.10 -6.95
N ASN A 195 -2.64 26.68 -6.29
CA ASN A 195 -3.43 25.52 -6.67
C ASN A 195 -4.84 25.97 -7.08
N HIS A 196 -5.18 25.87 -8.37
CA HIS A 196 -6.48 26.30 -8.91
C HIS A 196 -6.92 27.73 -8.50
N GLY A 197 -5.96 28.65 -8.35
CA GLY A 197 -6.19 30.03 -7.94
C GLY A 197 -6.32 30.27 -6.43
N VAL A 198 -6.07 29.24 -5.62
CA VAL A 198 -5.94 29.31 -4.16
C VAL A 198 -4.46 29.23 -3.81
N ALA A 199 -4.00 30.17 -2.97
CA ALA A 199 -2.64 30.10 -2.42
C ALA A 199 -2.58 29.03 -1.33
N GLU A 200 -1.70 28.05 -1.51
CA GLU A 200 -1.39 27.03 -0.53
C GLU A 200 0.03 27.22 0.00
N THR A 201 0.25 26.81 1.25
CA THR A 201 1.54 26.90 1.92
C THR A 201 1.76 25.65 2.75
N ALA A 202 2.97 25.08 2.68
CA ALA A 202 3.43 23.98 3.50
C ALA A 202 4.74 24.37 4.21
N THR A 203 4.80 24.17 5.52
CA THR A 203 6.02 24.39 6.32
C THR A 203 6.51 23.04 6.84
N LEU A 204 7.72 22.64 6.47
CA LEU A 204 8.35 21.44 7.03
C LEU A 204 8.93 21.84 8.40
N GLY A 205 8.19 21.54 9.46
CA GLY A 205 8.54 21.97 10.82
C GLY A 205 9.57 21.09 11.51
N TYR A 206 9.96 21.47 12.73
CA TYR A 206 10.87 20.70 13.58
C TYR A 206 10.44 19.22 13.73
N ASP A 207 9.16 18.99 14.04
CA ASP A 207 8.60 17.63 14.21
C ASP A 207 8.75 16.76 12.96
N PHE A 208 8.68 17.36 11.77
CA PHE A 208 8.89 16.64 10.51
C PHE A 208 10.34 16.17 10.40
N PHE A 209 11.31 17.05 10.61
CA PHE A 209 12.73 16.70 10.52
C PHE A 209 13.17 15.72 11.63
N MET A 210 12.49 15.72 12.77
CA MET A 210 12.72 14.76 13.86
C MET A 210 11.93 13.46 13.73
N SER A 211 11.12 13.32 12.69
CA SER A 211 10.27 12.14 12.46
C SER A 211 11.09 10.93 11.97
N ALA A 212 10.57 9.73 12.21
CA ALA A 212 11.18 8.50 11.71
C ALA A 212 11.09 8.41 10.18
N GLU A 213 10.08 9.05 9.60
CA GLU A 213 9.87 9.17 8.17
C GLU A 213 10.99 9.98 7.51
N TYR A 214 11.33 11.15 8.06
CA TYR A 214 12.45 11.95 7.53
C TYR A 214 13.81 11.28 7.74
N GLU A 215 14.04 10.62 8.88
CA GLU A 215 15.29 9.87 9.08
C GLU A 215 15.45 8.77 8.02
N SER A 216 14.35 8.11 7.63
CA SER A 216 14.37 7.12 6.55
C SER A 216 14.73 7.73 5.19
N VAL A 217 14.24 8.94 4.89
CA VAL A 217 14.59 9.70 3.68
C VAL A 217 16.07 10.09 3.71
N LYS A 218 16.58 10.52 4.86
CA LYS A 218 17.96 10.91 5.06
C LYS A 218 18.93 9.76 4.81
N GLU A 219 18.70 8.60 5.45
CA GLU A 219 19.50 7.38 5.23
C GLU A 219 19.49 6.95 3.76
N MET A 220 18.34 7.10 3.10
CA MET A 220 18.17 6.78 1.69
C MET A 220 18.95 7.73 0.78
N THR A 221 18.84 9.03 1.04
CA THR A 221 19.53 10.09 0.30
C THR A 221 21.04 9.89 0.41
N GLU A 222 21.56 9.59 1.60
CA GLU A 222 22.99 9.28 1.80
C GLU A 222 23.44 8.03 1.02
N THR A 223 22.54 7.06 0.84
CA THR A 223 22.81 5.84 0.06
C THR A 223 22.82 6.10 -1.45
N PHE A 224 21.96 7.01 -1.92
CA PHE A 224 21.87 7.40 -3.33
C PHE A 224 22.84 8.51 -3.73
N GLN A 225 23.33 9.26 -2.75
CA GLN A 225 24.34 10.28 -2.95
C GLN A 225 25.54 9.64 -3.64
N ASP A 226 25.84 10.11 -4.85
CA ASP A 226 26.88 9.59 -5.76
C ASP A 226 26.62 8.19 -6.36
N LEU A 227 25.43 7.60 -6.19
CA LEU A 227 25.09 6.33 -6.85
C LEU A 227 25.05 6.51 -8.37
N LEU A 228 24.37 7.54 -8.86
CA LEU A 228 24.28 7.84 -10.28
C LEU A 228 25.24 8.97 -10.64
N GLN A 229 26.05 8.74 -11.67
CA GLN A 229 26.99 9.72 -12.21
C GLN A 229 26.52 10.18 -13.59
N ASP A 230 27.18 11.20 -14.13
CA ASP A 230 26.88 11.69 -15.47
C ASP A 230 26.97 10.56 -16.51
N GLY A 231 25.94 10.45 -17.34
CA GLY A 231 25.80 9.37 -18.31
C GLY A 231 25.25 8.04 -17.78
N ALA A 232 24.72 7.99 -16.54
CA ALA A 232 23.97 6.84 -16.06
C ALA A 232 22.79 6.47 -16.98
N TYR A 233 22.53 5.18 -17.11
CA TYR A 233 21.44 4.67 -17.95
C TYR A 233 20.90 3.35 -17.43
N VAL A 234 19.65 3.09 -17.76
CA VAL A 234 19.01 1.80 -17.54
C VAL A 234 18.76 1.12 -18.87
N ALA A 235 19.03 -0.19 -18.93
CA ALA A 235 18.91 -0.99 -20.13
C ALA A 235 18.01 -2.20 -19.88
N ARG A 236 17.15 -2.53 -20.84
CA ARG A 236 16.33 -3.73 -20.82
C ARG A 236 16.25 -4.33 -22.22
N GLY A 237 16.96 -5.43 -22.44
CA GLY A 237 17.11 -6.03 -23.77
C GLY A 237 17.82 -5.07 -24.73
N GLU A 238 17.14 -4.62 -25.78
CA GLU A 238 17.68 -3.68 -26.78
C GLU A 238 17.32 -2.21 -26.51
N ARG A 239 16.54 -1.93 -25.45
CA ARG A 239 16.13 -0.57 -25.09
C ARG A 239 17.03 -0.02 -24.00
N GLU A 240 17.43 1.23 -24.16
CA GLU A 240 18.22 1.98 -23.19
C GLU A 240 17.56 3.33 -22.94
N HIS A 241 17.68 3.82 -21.71
CA HIS A 241 17.18 5.12 -21.27
C HIS A 241 18.20 5.79 -20.35
N ARG A 242 18.66 6.99 -20.71
CA ARG A 242 19.55 7.78 -19.84
C ARG A 242 18.73 8.33 -18.68
N VAL A 243 19.30 8.27 -17.49
CA VAL A 243 18.62 8.64 -16.25
C VAL A 243 19.50 9.53 -15.40
N SER A 244 18.87 10.42 -14.65
CA SER A 244 19.53 11.35 -13.74
C SER A 244 19.25 11.00 -12.27
N THR A 245 18.10 10.40 -11.99
CA THR A 245 17.69 9.98 -10.64
C THR A 245 17.33 8.50 -10.58
N PHE A 246 17.35 7.94 -9.38
CA PHE A 246 16.95 6.55 -9.18
C PHE A 246 15.44 6.35 -9.37
N ASP A 247 14.62 7.36 -9.02
CA ASP A 247 13.17 7.36 -9.30
C ASP A 247 12.90 7.19 -10.79
N GLU A 248 13.58 7.98 -11.63
CA GLU A 248 13.46 7.92 -13.08
C GLU A 248 13.84 6.53 -13.62
N ALA A 249 14.93 5.96 -13.11
CA ALA A 249 15.37 4.61 -13.48
C ALA A 249 14.36 3.54 -13.08
N LEU A 250 13.85 3.58 -11.85
CA LEU A 250 12.89 2.61 -11.35
C LEU A 250 11.55 2.73 -12.06
N SER A 251 11.04 3.95 -12.25
CA SER A 251 9.81 4.23 -13.00
C SER A 251 9.92 3.68 -14.42
N TRP A 252 11.03 3.92 -15.12
CA TRP A 252 11.24 3.37 -16.47
C TRP A 252 11.24 1.83 -16.47
N MET A 253 11.91 1.18 -15.51
CA MET A 253 11.93 -0.29 -15.41
C MET A 253 10.54 -0.87 -15.16
N LEU A 254 9.77 -0.25 -14.26
CA LEU A 254 8.39 -0.65 -13.96
C LEU A 254 7.48 -0.41 -15.16
N ASP A 255 7.58 0.70 -15.85
CA ASP A 255 6.79 1.00 -17.05
C ASP A 255 7.05 0.00 -18.18
N GLU A 256 8.32 -0.35 -18.41
CA GLU A 256 8.67 -1.41 -19.36
C GLU A 256 8.12 -2.78 -18.91
N ALA A 257 7.97 -3.01 -17.61
CA ALA A 257 7.36 -4.24 -17.08
C ALA A 257 5.87 -4.32 -17.41
N HIS A 258 5.15 -3.21 -17.25
CA HIS A 258 3.71 -3.13 -17.54
C HIS A 258 3.42 -3.33 -19.03
N ARG A 259 4.35 -3.02 -19.93
CA ARG A 259 4.15 -3.18 -21.37
C ARG A 259 3.89 -4.64 -21.74
N GLY A 260 2.69 -4.89 -22.28
CA GLY A 260 2.28 -6.20 -22.75
C GLY A 260 1.80 -7.15 -21.65
N ILE A 261 1.60 -6.64 -20.43
CA ILE A 261 0.92 -7.35 -19.35
C ILE A 261 -0.56 -6.95 -19.33
N GLY A 262 -1.45 -7.94 -19.42
CA GLY A 262 -2.87 -7.76 -19.17
C GLY A 262 -3.16 -7.93 -17.69
N ILE A 263 -3.83 -6.96 -17.07
CA ILE A 263 -4.25 -7.00 -15.67
C ILE A 263 -5.78 -7.04 -15.65
N GLN A 264 -6.33 -8.02 -14.95
CA GLN A 264 -7.75 -8.12 -14.66
C GLN A 264 -7.93 -8.13 -13.15
N ARG A 265 -8.73 -7.22 -12.61
CA ARG A 265 -9.13 -7.18 -11.20
C ARG A 265 -10.46 -7.89 -11.04
N TYR A 266 -10.54 -8.83 -10.11
CA TYR A 266 -11.78 -9.50 -9.75
C TYR A 266 -12.55 -8.69 -8.72
N LYS A 267 -13.76 -8.24 -9.05
CA LYS A 267 -14.66 -7.56 -8.11
C LYS A 267 -15.59 -8.53 -7.38
N GLY A 268 -15.89 -9.66 -8.02
CA GLY A 268 -16.72 -10.72 -7.45
C GLY A 268 -16.36 -12.09 -8.00
N LEU A 269 -16.76 -13.13 -7.26
CA LEU A 269 -16.54 -14.53 -7.61
C LEU A 269 -17.20 -14.91 -8.94
N GLY A 270 -18.28 -14.21 -9.32
CA GLY A 270 -18.99 -14.43 -10.59
C GLY A 270 -18.26 -13.93 -11.84
N GLU A 271 -17.16 -13.19 -11.69
CA GLU A 271 -16.29 -12.78 -12.80
C GLU A 271 -15.29 -13.86 -13.19
N MET A 272 -15.12 -14.88 -12.34
CA MET A 272 -14.30 -16.06 -12.59
C MET A 272 -15.13 -17.13 -13.29
N ASP A 273 -14.53 -17.85 -14.23
CA ASP A 273 -15.17 -19.07 -14.74
C ASP A 273 -15.06 -20.23 -13.72
N ALA A 274 -15.71 -21.36 -14.03
CA ALA A 274 -15.76 -22.49 -13.12
C ALA A 274 -14.40 -23.18 -12.91
N GLU A 275 -13.51 -23.13 -13.91
CA GLU A 275 -12.16 -23.71 -13.83
C GLU A 275 -11.27 -22.79 -13.00
N GLU A 276 -11.30 -21.47 -13.27
CA GLU A 276 -10.59 -20.46 -12.50
C GLU A 276 -10.99 -20.51 -11.01
N LEU A 277 -12.29 -20.49 -10.71
CA LEU A 277 -12.77 -20.55 -9.33
C LEU A 277 -12.31 -21.83 -8.61
N TRP A 278 -12.28 -22.95 -9.33
CA TRP A 278 -11.79 -24.20 -8.78
C TRP A 278 -10.30 -24.13 -8.46
N GLU A 279 -9.49 -23.75 -9.45
CA GLU A 279 -8.03 -23.71 -9.35
C GLU A 279 -7.54 -22.71 -8.29
N THR A 280 -8.19 -21.55 -8.18
CA THR A 280 -7.73 -20.50 -7.27
C THR A 280 -8.28 -20.63 -5.86
N THR A 281 -9.56 -21.03 -5.72
CA THR A 281 -10.30 -20.83 -4.47
C THR A 281 -10.79 -22.13 -3.85
N MET A 282 -10.95 -23.20 -4.63
CA MET A 282 -11.51 -24.48 -4.12
C MET A 282 -10.49 -25.61 -4.01
N ASP A 283 -9.45 -25.62 -4.85
CA ASP A 283 -8.41 -26.65 -4.88
C ASP A 283 -7.72 -26.74 -3.51
N PRO A 284 -7.78 -27.87 -2.79
CA PRO A 284 -7.10 -28.05 -1.51
C PRO A 284 -5.59 -27.80 -1.53
N GLN A 285 -4.93 -27.85 -2.69
CA GLN A 285 -3.49 -27.62 -2.83
C GLN A 285 -3.12 -26.15 -3.04
N ALA A 286 -4.03 -25.35 -3.64
CA ALA A 286 -3.76 -23.97 -4.01
C ALA A 286 -4.52 -22.95 -3.17
N ARG A 287 -5.71 -23.31 -2.67
CA ARG A 287 -6.61 -22.39 -1.96
C ARG A 287 -5.97 -21.78 -0.73
N GLN A 288 -6.25 -20.50 -0.54
CA GLN A 288 -5.94 -19.79 0.69
C GLN A 288 -7.21 -19.59 1.52
N MET A 289 -7.10 -19.82 2.82
CA MET A 289 -8.22 -19.70 3.74
C MET A 289 -7.78 -19.02 5.04
N TRP A 290 -8.61 -18.13 5.54
CA TRP A 290 -8.48 -17.55 6.86
C TRP A 290 -9.28 -18.37 7.86
N ARG A 291 -8.62 -18.94 8.87
CA ARG A 291 -9.34 -19.58 9.99
C ARG A 291 -9.81 -18.51 10.95
N VAL A 292 -11.13 -18.41 11.12
CA VAL A 292 -11.75 -17.38 11.95
C VAL A 292 -11.50 -17.68 13.42
N THR A 293 -11.09 -16.65 14.15
CA THR A 293 -10.91 -16.68 15.60
C THR A 293 -12.13 -16.10 16.32
N VAL A 294 -12.20 -16.29 17.64
CA VAL A 294 -13.23 -15.68 18.48
C VAL A 294 -13.14 -14.15 18.43
N ASP A 295 -11.92 -13.61 18.41
CA ASP A 295 -11.70 -12.17 18.34
C ASP A 295 -12.22 -11.58 17.03
N ASP A 296 -12.00 -12.26 15.91
CA ASP A 296 -12.57 -11.89 14.60
C ASP A 296 -14.11 -11.87 14.66
N ALA A 297 -14.70 -12.86 15.32
CA ALA A 297 -16.14 -13.02 15.45
C ALA A 297 -16.77 -11.95 16.36
N ILE A 298 -16.08 -11.56 17.44
CA ILE A 298 -16.44 -10.43 18.30
C ILE A 298 -16.37 -9.12 17.52
N ALA A 299 -15.29 -8.90 16.76
CA ALA A 299 -15.13 -7.69 15.96
C ALA A 299 -16.26 -7.55 14.92
N ALA A 300 -16.63 -8.65 14.25
CA ALA A 300 -17.75 -8.68 13.33
C ALA A 300 -19.09 -8.37 14.01
N ASP A 301 -19.35 -8.90 15.21
CA ASP A 301 -20.56 -8.60 15.98
C ASP A 301 -20.65 -7.13 16.40
N GLN A 302 -19.52 -6.53 16.79
CA GLN A 302 -19.42 -5.11 17.12
C GLN A 302 -19.70 -4.26 15.87
N MET A 303 -19.07 -4.55 14.73
CA MET A 303 -19.34 -3.85 13.47
C MET A 303 -20.82 -3.96 13.09
N PHE A 304 -21.41 -5.16 13.19
CA PHE A 304 -22.83 -5.36 12.92
C PHE A 304 -23.71 -4.52 13.86
N THR A 305 -23.39 -4.50 15.16
CA THR A 305 -24.16 -3.74 16.15
C THR A 305 -24.03 -2.23 15.93
N THR A 306 -22.85 -1.73 15.54
CA THR A 306 -22.63 -0.32 15.20
C THR A 306 -23.42 0.06 13.94
N LEU A 307 -23.35 -0.76 12.88
CA LEU A 307 -23.98 -0.45 11.60
C LEU A 307 -25.49 -0.68 11.60
N MET A 308 -25.98 -1.74 12.24
CA MET A 308 -27.39 -2.14 12.23
C MET A 308 -28.13 -1.87 13.55
N GLY A 309 -27.45 -1.32 14.56
CA GLY A 309 -28.04 -0.97 15.84
C GLY A 309 -28.94 0.28 15.80
N GLY A 310 -29.62 0.54 16.91
CA GLY A 310 -30.50 1.70 17.04
C GLY A 310 -29.76 3.03 17.31
N GLN A 311 -28.46 2.99 17.61
CA GLN A 311 -27.68 4.17 17.96
C GLN A 311 -27.14 4.84 16.69
N VAL A 312 -27.52 6.10 16.47
CA VAL A 312 -27.17 6.86 15.27
C VAL A 312 -25.73 7.39 15.32
N GLU A 313 -25.28 7.85 16.49
CA GLU A 313 -23.97 8.51 16.64
C GLU A 313 -22.78 7.58 16.32
N PRO A 314 -22.70 6.34 16.85
CA PRO A 314 -21.60 5.43 16.53
C PRO A 314 -21.58 5.03 15.06
N ARG A 315 -22.76 4.91 14.43
CA ARG A 315 -22.87 4.66 12.98
C ARG A 315 -22.32 5.84 12.18
N ARG A 316 -22.64 7.07 12.59
CA ARG A 316 -22.20 8.30 11.92
C ARG A 316 -20.67 8.44 11.97
N GLU A 317 -20.08 8.30 13.16
CA GLU A 317 -18.62 8.33 13.34
C GLU A 317 -17.92 7.24 12.53
N PHE A 318 -18.47 6.02 12.50
CA PHE A 318 -17.92 4.94 11.70
C PHE A 318 -17.92 5.27 10.20
N ILE A 319 -19.02 5.81 9.67
CA ILE A 319 -19.10 6.21 8.26
C ILE A 319 -18.13 7.35 7.96
N GLU A 320 -18.07 8.38 8.80
CA GLU A 320 -17.17 9.53 8.62
C GLU A 320 -15.69 9.12 8.63
N ASN A 321 -15.29 8.25 9.55
CA ASN A 321 -13.91 7.77 9.67
C ASN A 321 -13.48 6.83 8.51
N ASN A 322 -14.43 6.09 7.93
CA ASN A 322 -14.13 5.10 6.88
C ASN A 322 -14.48 5.58 5.46
N ALA A 323 -15.17 6.73 5.30
CA ALA A 323 -15.59 7.25 4.00
C ALA A 323 -14.44 7.48 3.01
N LEU A 324 -13.24 7.82 3.51
CA LEU A 324 -12.06 8.04 2.67
C LEU A 324 -11.41 6.72 2.17
N ALA A 325 -11.62 5.60 2.85
CA ALA A 325 -11.13 4.29 2.41
C ALA A 325 -11.93 3.71 1.23
N VAL A 326 -13.13 4.24 0.97
CA VAL A 326 -14.08 3.79 -0.06
C VAL A 326 -13.82 4.49 -1.41
N ALA A 327 -12.92 5.48 -1.47
CA ALA A 327 -12.68 6.28 -2.67
C ALA A 327 -12.17 5.47 -3.89
N ASN A 328 -11.66 4.25 -3.70
CA ASN A 328 -11.09 3.41 -4.78
C ASN A 328 -12.03 2.28 -5.28
N LEU A 329 -13.34 2.43 -5.14
CA LEU A 329 -14.32 1.46 -5.68
C LEU A 329 -14.80 1.79 -7.11
N ASP A 330 -14.67 3.03 -7.56
CA ASP A 330 -15.23 3.53 -8.83
C ASP A 330 -14.20 4.22 -9.77
N VAL A 331 -12.99 3.67 -9.94
CA VAL A 331 -12.11 3.98 -11.09
C VAL A 331 -11.57 2.71 -11.71
#